data_AF-A0A3N2IAN5-F1
#
_entry.id   AF-A0A3N2IAN5-F1
#
_cell.length_a   1.000
_cell.length_b   1.000
_cell.length_c   1.000
_cell.angle_alpha   90.00
_cell.angle_beta   90.00
_cell.angle_gamma   90.00
#
_symmetry.space_group_name_H-M   'P 1'
#
loop_
_entity.id
_entity.type
_entity.pdbx_description
1 polymer ?
#
loop_
_entity_poly.entity_id
_entity_poly.type
_entity_poly.pdbx_seq_one_letter_code
_entity_poly.pdbx_strand_id
1 'polypeptide(L)'
;MASLPEPVIAALEAFAAPHRRDVVQSVATDDPGASHDALAALTESVDWVDMGAAHPLGPDRSDPEGIRRLLQAMGAEGRCSVLSASGAEDDRDLGGALDGVLHQAGGALVVCRPGPLAFLVTSTREHWLLSDRDVPQLTGPIPVVR
;
A
#
# COMPACT_ATOMS: atom_id res chain seq x y z
N MET A 1 -0.53 2.26 23.01
CA MET A 1 0.02 2.77 21.73
C MET A 1 -0.42 1.79 20.66
N ALA A 2 -0.91 2.27 19.52
CA ALA A 2 -1.77 1.50 18.65
C ALA A 2 -1.00 0.38 17.95
N SER A 3 -1.40 -0.87 18.23
CA SER A 3 -1.22 -2.00 17.33
C SER A 3 -1.63 -1.59 15.91
N LEU A 4 -0.94 -2.13 14.89
CA LEU A 4 -1.30 -1.82 13.50
C LEU A 4 -2.79 -2.10 13.25
N PRO A 5 -3.47 -1.30 12.41
CA PRO A 5 -4.86 -1.56 12.06
C PRO A 5 -5.02 -2.97 11.48
N GLU A 6 -6.09 -3.68 11.83
CA GLU A 6 -6.36 -5.03 11.32
C GLU A 6 -6.26 -5.14 9.79
N PRO A 7 -6.73 -4.16 8.98
CA PRO A 7 -6.57 -4.23 7.53
C PRO A 7 -5.10 -4.21 7.09
N VAL A 8 -4.25 -3.47 7.79
CA VAL A 8 -2.81 -3.40 7.51
C VAL A 8 -2.16 -4.74 7.80
N ILE A 9 -2.46 -5.34 8.95
CA ILE A 9 -1.96 -6.68 9.30
C ILE A 9 -2.38 -7.71 8.26
N ALA A 10 -3.67 -7.72 7.89
CA ALA A 10 -4.19 -8.66 6.90
C ALA A 10 -3.53 -8.49 5.51
N ALA A 11 -3.28 -7.26 5.07
CA ALA A 11 -2.62 -7.01 3.78
C ALA A 11 -1.14 -7.40 3.82
N LEU A 12 -0.45 -7.08 4.92
CA LEU A 12 0.93 -7.50 5.14
C LEU A 12 1.06 -9.03 5.07
N GLU A 13 0.18 -9.76 5.76
CA GLU A 13 0.16 -11.24 5.74
C GLU A 13 -0.21 -11.80 4.36
N ALA A 14 -1.17 -11.18 3.67
CA ALA A 14 -1.63 -11.62 2.36
C ALA A 14 -0.56 -11.48 1.27
N PHE A 15 0.24 -10.41 1.32
CA PHE A 15 1.22 -10.09 0.30
C PHE A 15 2.65 -10.48 0.66
N ALA A 16 2.91 -10.97 1.88
CA ALA A 16 4.24 -11.39 2.27
C ALA A 16 4.73 -12.60 1.45
N ALA A 17 5.91 -12.47 0.86
CA ALA A 17 6.63 -13.60 0.27
C ALA A 17 6.82 -14.71 1.33
N PRO A 18 6.74 -15.99 0.97
CA PRO A 18 6.77 -17.10 1.94
C PRO A 18 7.95 -17.07 2.92
N HIS A 19 9.12 -16.64 2.44
CA HIS A 19 10.37 -16.55 3.21
C HIS A 19 10.51 -15.27 4.06
N ARG A 20 9.51 -14.37 4.01
CA ARG A 20 9.49 -13.07 4.71
C ARG A 20 8.35 -12.96 5.71
N ARG A 21 7.48 -13.98 5.80
CA ARG A 21 6.32 -14.02 6.71
C ARG A 21 6.69 -13.78 8.17
N ASP A 22 7.77 -14.39 8.66
CA ASP A 22 8.23 -14.22 10.05
C ASP A 22 8.62 -12.76 10.35
N VAL A 23 9.25 -12.07 9.38
CA VAL A 23 9.62 -10.66 9.49
C VAL A 23 8.39 -9.77 9.50
N VAL A 24 7.43 -10.05 8.62
CA VAL A 24 6.18 -9.30 8.55
C VAL A 24 5.34 -9.49 9.82
N GLN A 25 5.30 -10.71 10.34
CA GLN A 25 4.59 -11.05 11.57
C GLN A 25 5.22 -10.35 12.78
N SER A 26 6.55 -10.29 12.88
CA SER A 26 7.19 -9.55 13.96
C SER A 26 6.81 -8.07 13.94
N VAL A 27 6.72 -7.45 12.76
CA VAL A 27 6.24 -6.06 12.63
C VAL A 27 4.78 -5.89 13.06
N ALA A 28 3.93 -6.87 12.76
CA ALA A 28 2.53 -6.84 13.16
C ALA A 28 2.31 -6.97 14.69
N THR A 29 3.27 -7.59 15.41
CA THR A 29 3.10 -7.99 16.81
C THR A 29 4.03 -7.28 17.82
N ASP A 30 5.13 -6.63 17.39
CA ASP A 30 6.21 -6.16 18.29
C ASP A 30 6.04 -4.75 18.91
N ASP A 31 6.86 -4.54 19.95
CA ASP A 31 6.99 -3.37 20.83
C ASP A 31 7.15 -2.02 20.06
N PRO A 32 6.51 -0.91 20.47
CA PRO A 32 6.33 0.29 19.63
C PRO A 32 7.62 1.02 19.20
N GLY A 33 8.74 0.78 19.89
CA GLY A 33 10.02 1.43 19.59
C GLY A 33 10.86 0.74 18.50
N ALA A 34 10.84 -0.61 18.45
CA ALA A 34 11.50 -1.39 17.40
C ALA A 34 10.69 -1.39 16.09
N SER A 35 9.38 -1.14 16.20
CA SER A 35 8.44 -1.12 15.09
C SER A 35 8.75 -0.01 14.06
N HIS A 36 9.23 1.18 14.46
CA HIS A 36 9.47 2.28 13.52
C HIS A 36 10.54 1.97 12.46
N ASP A 37 11.69 1.42 12.87
CA ASP A 37 12.76 1.06 11.92
C ASP A 37 12.36 -0.12 11.03
N ALA A 38 11.62 -1.08 11.60
CA ALA A 38 11.10 -2.21 10.83
C ALA A 38 10.01 -1.79 9.82
N LEU A 39 9.17 -0.82 10.18
CA LEU A 39 8.18 -0.22 9.29
C LEU A 39 8.83 0.57 8.17
N ALA A 40 9.84 1.38 8.47
CA ALA A 40 10.62 2.08 7.46
C ALA A 40 11.27 1.08 6.49
N ALA A 41 11.89 0.01 6.99
CA ALA A 41 12.47 -1.03 6.14
C ALA A 41 11.44 -1.73 5.24
N LEU A 42 10.19 -1.94 5.70
CA LEU A 42 9.10 -2.49 4.89
C LEU A 42 8.62 -1.53 3.81
N THR A 43 8.58 -0.23 4.08
CA THR A 43 8.15 0.77 3.09
C THR A 43 9.28 1.25 2.19
N GLU A 44 10.53 0.86 2.47
CA GLU A 44 11.69 1.18 1.64
C GLU A 44 11.76 0.37 0.34
N SER A 45 11.31 -0.90 0.35
CA SER A 45 11.40 -1.78 -0.82
C SER A 45 10.24 -2.77 -0.92
N VAL A 46 10.16 -3.46 -2.05
CA VAL A 46 9.23 -4.57 -2.29
C VAL A 46 9.79 -5.94 -1.92
N ASP A 47 10.98 -6.03 -1.30
CA ASP A 47 11.66 -7.31 -1.06
C ASP A 47 10.92 -8.24 -0.08
N TRP A 48 9.93 -7.71 0.63
CA TRP A 48 9.07 -8.51 1.51
C TRP A 48 7.84 -9.06 0.77
N VAL A 49 7.52 -8.53 -0.41
CA VAL A 49 6.30 -8.80 -1.16
C VAL A 49 6.45 -10.04 -2.04
N ASP A 50 5.42 -10.87 -2.12
CA ASP A 50 5.30 -11.92 -3.12
C ASP A 50 5.14 -11.29 -4.51
N MET A 51 6.13 -11.50 -5.38
CA MET A 51 6.13 -10.96 -6.74
C MET A 51 4.99 -11.49 -7.61
N GLY A 52 4.31 -12.57 -7.21
CA GLY A 52 3.08 -13.03 -7.85
C GLY A 52 1.88 -12.09 -7.63
N ALA A 53 1.92 -11.27 -6.58
CA ALA A 53 0.88 -10.29 -6.23
C ALA A 53 1.32 -8.83 -6.41
N ALA A 54 2.58 -8.60 -6.79
CA ALA A 54 3.16 -7.26 -6.98
C ALA A 54 3.09 -6.83 -8.44
N HIS A 55 2.42 -5.71 -8.71
CA HIS A 55 2.28 -5.15 -10.04
C HIS A 55 2.92 -3.76 -10.10
N PRO A 56 4.02 -3.58 -10.86
CA PRO A 56 4.68 -2.29 -10.98
C PRO A 56 3.76 -1.31 -11.72
N LEU A 57 3.59 -0.12 -11.16
CA LEU A 57 2.91 0.99 -11.81
C LEU A 57 3.97 1.91 -12.38
N GLY A 58 3.90 2.16 -13.70
CA GLY A 58 4.84 3.06 -14.37
C GLY A 58 4.81 4.48 -13.77
N PRO A 59 5.89 5.27 -13.96
CA PRO A 59 6.02 6.62 -13.39
C PRO A 59 4.91 7.58 -13.83
N ASP A 60 4.30 7.33 -15.00
CA ASP A 60 3.18 8.09 -15.53
C ASP A 60 1.88 7.96 -14.70
N ARG A 61 1.82 6.99 -13.77
CA ARG A 61 0.71 6.80 -12.82
C ARG A 61 0.96 7.43 -11.46
N SER A 62 1.79 8.47 -11.40
CA SER A 62 1.98 9.30 -10.20
C SER A 62 0.78 10.22 -9.90
N ASP A 63 -0.26 10.21 -10.73
CA ASP A 63 -1.48 10.98 -10.53
C ASP A 63 -2.38 10.31 -9.46
N PRO A 64 -2.66 10.98 -8.33
CA PRO A 64 -3.54 10.46 -7.28
C PRO A 64 -4.91 10.06 -7.82
N GLU A 65 -5.46 10.80 -8.79
CA GLU A 65 -6.77 10.54 -9.37
C GLU A 65 -6.78 9.28 -10.23
N GLY A 66 -5.72 9.05 -11.01
CA GLY A 66 -5.52 7.82 -11.77
C GLY A 66 -5.41 6.58 -10.87
N ILE A 67 -4.65 6.67 -9.78
CA ILE A 67 -4.52 5.58 -8.80
C ILE A 67 -5.86 5.32 -8.09
N ARG A 68 -6.57 6.38 -7.69
CA ARG A 68 -7.90 6.29 -7.07
C ARG A 68 -8.87 5.52 -7.96
N ARG A 69 -8.96 5.88 -9.23
CA ARG A 69 -9.84 5.20 -10.21
C ARG A 69 -9.45 3.74 -10.40
N LEU A 70 -8.16 3.44 -10.46
CA LEU A 70 -7.67 2.06 -10.55
C LEU A 70 -8.09 1.25 -9.33
N LEU A 71 -7.85 1.75 -8.11
CA LEU A 71 -8.22 1.07 -6.88
C LEU A 71 -9.75 0.87 -6.76
N GLN A 72 -10.54 1.88 -7.16
CA GLN A 72 -12.00 1.76 -7.22
C GLN A 72 -12.46 0.73 -8.25
N ALA A 73 -11.84 0.68 -9.44
CA ALA A 73 -12.14 -0.33 -10.46
C ALA A 73 -11.80 -1.75 -9.99
N MET A 74 -10.82 -1.89 -9.09
CA MET A 74 -10.46 -3.14 -8.42
C MET A 74 -11.39 -3.50 -7.25
N GLY A 75 -12.29 -2.60 -6.87
CA GLY A 75 -13.30 -2.81 -5.84
C GLY A 75 -13.03 -2.11 -4.50
N ALA A 76 -12.11 -1.15 -4.41
CA ALA A 76 -11.93 -0.35 -3.19
C ALA A 76 -13.20 0.48 -2.89
N GLU A 77 -13.78 0.29 -1.70
CA GLU A 77 -15.00 0.96 -1.23
C GLU A 77 -14.75 2.37 -0.67
N GLY A 78 -13.51 2.87 -0.75
CA GLY A 78 -13.15 4.25 -0.44
C GLY A 78 -12.64 4.50 0.98
N ARG A 79 -12.61 3.49 1.86
CA ARG A 79 -11.95 3.57 3.17
C ARG A 79 -10.67 2.76 3.19
N CYS A 80 -9.56 3.41 3.52
CA CYS A 80 -8.24 2.81 3.53
C CYS A 80 -7.50 3.08 4.83
N SER A 81 -6.61 2.18 5.20
CA SER A 81 -5.60 2.38 6.22
C SER A 81 -4.29 2.80 5.55
N VAL A 82 -3.50 3.64 6.19
CA VAL A 82 -2.20 4.08 5.69
C VAL A 82 -1.14 3.64 6.68
N LEU A 83 -0.09 3.01 6.19
CA LEU A 83 1.10 2.69 6.93
C LEU A 83 2.27 3.46 6.35
N SER A 84 2.99 4.20 7.18
CA SER A 84 4.17 4.98 6.78
C SER A 84 5.27 4.78 7.81
N ALA A 85 6.49 5.25 7.49
CA ALA A 85 7.56 5.30 8.48
C ALA A 85 7.12 6.02 9.78
N SER A 86 6.35 7.11 9.67
CA SER A 86 5.83 7.86 10.83
C SER A 86 4.74 7.15 11.65
N GLY A 87 4.25 5.99 11.20
CA GLY A 87 3.22 5.21 11.87
C GLY A 87 2.03 4.86 10.97
N ALA A 88 0.98 4.34 11.61
CA ALA A 88 -0.24 3.87 10.95
C ALA A 88 -1.45 4.78 11.25
N GLU A 89 -2.21 5.09 10.20
CA GLU A 89 -3.52 5.72 10.27
C GLU A 89 -4.59 4.74 9.75
N ASP A 90 -5.80 4.79 10.31
CA ASP A 90 -6.92 3.96 9.86
C ASP A 90 -8.12 4.82 9.44
N ASP A 91 -9.02 4.22 8.66
CA ASP A 91 -10.31 4.78 8.25
C ASP A 91 -10.22 6.11 7.49
N ARG A 92 -9.13 6.29 6.73
CA ARG A 92 -8.90 7.42 5.83
C ARG A 92 -9.77 7.29 4.58
N ASP A 93 -10.25 8.41 4.07
CA ASP A 93 -10.80 8.45 2.72
C ASP A 93 -9.68 8.15 1.71
N LEU A 94 -9.98 7.34 0.68
CA LEU A 94 -9.01 6.94 -0.34
C LEU A 94 -8.29 8.12 -1.00
N GLY A 95 -8.98 9.21 -1.31
CA GLY A 95 -8.35 10.40 -1.88
C GLY A 95 -7.36 11.04 -0.90
N GLY A 96 -7.79 11.23 0.35
CA GLY A 96 -6.95 11.78 1.41
C GLY A 96 -5.81 10.86 1.85
N ALA A 97 -5.90 9.56 1.61
CA ALA A 97 -4.82 8.60 1.81
C ALA A 97 -3.75 8.72 0.71
N LEU A 98 -4.18 8.76 -0.56
CA LEU A 98 -3.27 8.88 -1.70
C LEU A 98 -2.55 10.23 -1.74
N ASP A 99 -3.27 11.33 -1.50
CA ASP A 99 -2.68 12.67 -1.48
C ASP A 99 -1.60 12.81 -0.41
N GLY A 100 -1.79 12.17 0.75
CA GLY A 100 -0.80 12.16 1.82
C GLY A 100 0.45 11.35 1.45
N VAL A 101 0.26 10.16 0.90
CA VAL A 101 1.35 9.19 0.64
C VAL A 101 2.21 9.57 -0.57
N LEU A 102 1.62 10.05 -1.66
CA LEU A 102 2.36 10.38 -2.88
C LEU A 102 3.34 11.54 -2.70
N HIS A 103 3.13 12.38 -1.68
CA HIS A 103 4.00 13.53 -1.37
C HIS A 103 4.91 13.27 -0.17
N GLN A 104 4.79 12.13 0.51
CA GLN A 104 5.55 11.81 1.71
C GLN A 104 6.94 11.25 1.37
N ALA A 105 7.94 11.60 2.20
CA ALA A 105 9.27 11.00 2.15
C ALA A 105 9.31 9.72 3.02
N GLY A 106 9.98 8.67 2.55
CA GLY A 106 10.20 7.43 3.32
C GLY A 106 9.31 6.23 2.93
N GLY A 107 8.47 6.39 1.91
CA GLY A 107 7.56 5.34 1.45
C GLY A 107 6.34 5.13 2.35
N ALA A 108 5.30 4.54 1.80
CA ALA A 108 4.07 4.22 2.51
C ALA A 108 3.23 3.18 1.78
N LEU A 109 2.41 2.48 2.54
CA LEU A 109 1.47 1.45 2.10
C LEU A 109 0.05 1.90 2.41
N VAL A 110 -0.78 2.04 1.39
CA VAL A 110 -2.22 2.31 1.50
C VAL A 110 -2.96 1.00 1.31
N VAL A 111 -3.77 0.59 2.29
CA VAL A 111 -4.55 -0.65 2.25
C VAL A 111 -6.02 -0.32 2.23
N CYS A 112 -6.74 -0.70 1.18
CA CYS A 112 -8.14 -0.35 1.00
C CYS A 112 -9.07 -1.52 1.23
N ARG A 113 -10.22 -1.27 1.85
CA ARG A 113 -11.28 -2.26 2.06
C ARG A 113 -12.27 -2.30 0.88
N PRO A 114 -12.91 -3.45 0.60
CA PRO A 114 -12.73 -4.76 1.20
C PRO A 114 -11.62 -5.59 0.54
N GLY A 115 -10.93 -6.40 1.35
CA GLY A 115 -9.92 -7.37 0.91
C GLY A 115 -8.51 -6.79 0.82
N PRO A 116 -7.47 -7.63 0.68
CA PRO A 116 -6.12 -7.13 0.54
C PRO A 116 -5.97 -6.55 -0.86
N LEU A 117 -6.26 -5.25 -0.98
CA LEU A 117 -5.85 -4.42 -2.10
C LEU A 117 -4.99 -3.32 -1.50
N ALA A 118 -3.73 -3.25 -1.92
CA ALA A 118 -2.83 -2.25 -1.38
C ALA A 118 -2.04 -1.52 -2.46
N PHE A 119 -1.67 -0.30 -2.16
CA PHE A 119 -0.81 0.53 -2.99
C PHE A 119 0.41 0.92 -2.18
N LEU A 120 1.59 0.53 -2.65
CA LEU A 120 2.87 0.77 -2.01
C LEU A 120 3.65 1.80 -2.82
N VAL A 121 4.08 2.86 -2.14
CA VAL A 121 5.08 3.81 -2.62
C VAL A 121 6.36 3.52 -1.87
N THR A 122 7.44 3.16 -2.57
CA THR A 122 8.73 2.93 -1.91
C THR A 122 9.42 4.24 -1.58
N SER A 123 10.46 4.20 -0.74
CA SER A 123 11.31 5.37 -0.46
C SER A 123 12.02 5.91 -1.72
N THR A 124 12.24 5.04 -2.73
CA THR A 124 12.77 5.38 -4.05
C THR A 124 11.71 5.91 -5.02
N ARG A 125 10.47 6.11 -4.57
CA ARG A 125 9.31 6.56 -5.36
C ARG A 125 8.89 5.59 -6.45
N GLU A 126 9.14 4.30 -6.25
CA GLU A 126 8.53 3.27 -7.08
C GLU A 126 7.11 3.04 -6.61
N HIS A 127 6.20 2.87 -7.54
CA HIS A 127 4.78 2.68 -7.28
C HIS A 127 4.40 1.25 -7.59
N TRP A 128 3.77 0.58 -6.64
CA TRP A 128 3.40 -0.82 -6.73
C TRP A 128 1.95 -1.00 -6.33
N LEU A 129 1.19 -1.70 -7.15
CA LEU A 129 -0.13 -2.21 -6.79
C LEU A 129 0.03 -3.64 -6.28
N LEU A 130 -0.43 -3.90 -5.07
CA LEU A 130 -0.47 -5.22 -4.48
C LEU A 130 -1.90 -5.75 -4.56
N SER A 131 -2.08 -6.87 -5.22
CA SER A 131 -3.39 -7.46 -5.50
C SER A 131 -3.26 -8.97 -5.69
N ASP A 132 -4.20 -9.72 -5.13
CA ASP A 132 -4.39 -11.15 -5.42
C ASP A 132 -5.21 -11.39 -6.70
N ARG A 133 -5.73 -10.30 -7.30
CA ARG A 133 -6.53 -10.28 -8.53
C ARG A 133 -5.73 -9.74 -9.70
N ASP A 134 -6.09 -10.20 -10.90
CA ASP A 134 -5.58 -9.63 -12.15
C ASP A 134 -5.84 -8.12 -12.23
N VAL A 135 -4.79 -7.35 -12.50
CA VAL A 135 -4.89 -5.90 -12.69
C VAL A 135 -5.53 -5.64 -14.06
N PRO A 136 -6.66 -4.90 -14.11
CA PRO A 136 -7.29 -4.56 -15.36
C PRO A 136 -6.30 -3.75 -16.20
N GLN A 137 -6.09 -4.20 -17.44
CA GLN A 137 -5.38 -3.39 -18.42
C GLN A 137 -6.23 -2.14 -18.67
N LEU A 138 -5.85 -1.02 -18.06
CA LEU A 138 -6.36 0.31 -18.42
C LEU A 138 -5.78 0.69 -19.79
N THR A 139 -6.15 -0.05 -20.84
CA THR A 139 -5.82 0.23 -22.24
C THR A 139 -6.80 1.27 -22.76
N GLY A 140 -6.57 2.52 -22.39
CA GLY A 140 -7.27 3.66 -22.97
C GLY A 140 -6.71 4.98 -22.45
N PRO A 141 -6.58 6.02 -23.29
CA PRO A 141 -6.30 7.36 -22.80
C PRO A 141 -7.39 7.74 -21.79
N ILE A 142 -6.97 8.10 -20.57
CA ILE A 142 -7.88 8.58 -19.54
C ILE A 142 -8.51 9.87 -20.09
N PRO A 143 -9.85 9.94 -20.26
CA PRO A 143 -10.46 11.22 -20.61
C PRO A 143 -10.23 12.16 -19.42
N VAL A 144 -9.39 13.18 -19.65
CA VAL A 144 -9.34 14.35 -18.79
C VAL A 144 -10.69 15.04 -18.96
N VAL A 145 -11.57 14.90 -17.98
CA VAL A 145 -12.79 15.70 -17.91
C VAL A 145 -12.33 17.12 -17.62
N ARG A 146 -12.37 17.98 -18.65
CA ARG A 146 -12.18 19.43 -18.54
C ARG A 146 -13.44 20.09 -18.00
#